data_AF-A0A2P4T4E4-F1
#
_entry.id   AF-A0A2P4T4E4-F1
#
_cell.length_a   1.000
_cell.length_b   1.000
_cell.length_c   1.000
_cell.angle_alpha   90.00
_cell.angle_beta   90.00
_cell.angle_gamma   90.00
#
_symmetry.space_group_name_H-M   'P 1'
#
loop_
_entity.id
_entity.type
_entity.pdbx_description
1 polymer ?
#
loop_
_entity_poly.entity_id
_entity_poly.type
_entity_poly.pdbx_seq_one_letter_code
_entity_poly.pdbx_strand_id
1 'polypeptide(L)' 'SLATWENENKIYCKQTLIEGDGPKTYWTRELANDELILTFGADDVVCTRIYVRE' A
#
# COMPACT_ATOMS: atom_id res chain seq x y z
N SER A 1 -7.40 -1.02 10.49
CA SER A 1 -6.78 -0.06 9.54
C SER A 1 -7.84 0.42 8.55
N LEU A 2 -7.84 1.70 8.19
CA LEU A 2 -8.81 2.29 7.27
C LEU A 2 -8.12 2.68 5.97
N ALA A 3 -8.62 2.18 4.84
CA ALA A 3 -8.13 2.56 3.52
C ALA A 3 -8.83 3.84 3.05
N THR A 4 -8.08 4.72 2.39
CA THR A 4 -8.54 6.00 1.87
C THR A 4 -8.03 6.21 0.46
N TRP A 5 -8.84 6.87 -0.38
CA TRP A 5 -8.39 7.33 -1.69
C TRP A 5 -7.43 8.51 -1.51
N GLU A 6 -6.20 8.38 -2.00
CA GLU A 6 -5.23 9.47 -2.08
C GLU A 6 -5.51 10.34 -3.32
N ASN A 7 -5.96 9.69 -4.39
CA ASN A 7 -6.46 10.30 -5.62
C ASN A 7 -7.40 9.32 -6.34
N GLU A 8 -7.82 9.63 -7.58
CA GLU A 8 -8.78 8.84 -8.36
C GLU A 8 -8.30 7.39 -8.65
N ASN A 9 -6.99 7.17 -8.72
CA ASN A 9 -6.41 5.89 -9.14
C ASN A 9 -5.58 5.20 -8.04
N LYS A 10 -5.48 5.80 -6.85
CA LYS A 10 -4.60 5.32 -5.77
C LYS A 10 -5.33 5.24 -4.43
N ILE A 11 -5.29 4.05 -3.85
CA ILE A 11 -5.71 3.77 -2.48
C ILE A 11 -4.48 3.67 -1.59
N TYR A 12 -4.53 4.33 -0.43
CA TYR A 12 -3.53 4.25 0.64
C TYR A 12 -4.16 3.69 1.91
N CYS A 13 -3.40 2.92 2.68
CA CYS A 13 -3.81 2.45 4.00
C CYS A 13 -2.62 2.41 4.95
N LYS A 14 -2.73 3.15 6.06
CA LYS A 14 -1.81 3.02 7.20
C LYS A 14 -2.29 1.90 8.11
N GLN A 15 -1.39 1.00 8.48
CA GLN A 15 -1.68 -0.06 9.43
C GLN A 15 -1.28 0.35 10.85
N THR A 16 -2.17 0.06 11.80
CA THR A 16 -1.94 0.27 13.23
C THR A 16 -2.10 -1.09 13.91
N LEU A 17 -1.11 -1.48 14.71
CA LEU A 17 -1.19 -2.69 15.54
C LEU A 17 -2.30 -2.51 16.59
N ILE A 18 -3.05 -3.56 16.84
CA ILE A 18 -4.08 -3.58 17.91
C ILE A 18 -3.40 -3.73 19.27
N GLU A 19 -2.29 -4.48 19.32
CA GLU A 19 -1.49 -4.75 20.51
C GLU A 19 -0.03 -4.94 20.11
N GLY A 20 0.90 -4.61 21.02
CA GLY A 20 2.34 -4.78 20.85
C GLY A 20 3.02 -3.64 20.09
N ASP A 21 4.34 -3.78 19.94
CA ASP A 21 5.20 -2.85 19.22
C ASP A 21 5.71 -3.46 17.92
N GLY A 22 5.89 -2.62 16.91
CA GLY A 22 6.39 -3.05 15.60
C GLY A 22 6.61 -1.88 14.64
N PRO A 23 7.11 -2.16 13.44
CA PRO A 23 7.44 -1.15 12.44
C PRO A 23 6.18 -0.40 11.99
N LYS A 24 6.35 0.87 11.60
CA LYS A 24 5.27 1.62 10.97
C LYS A 24 5.01 1.04 9.59
N THR A 25 3.83 0.46 9.40
CA THR A 25 3.47 -0.23 8.16
C THR A 25 2.38 0.49 7.39
N TYR A 26 2.48 0.43 6.06
CA TYR A 26 1.46 0.93 5.14
C TYR A 26 1.44 0.11 3.86
N TRP A 27 0.36 0.25 3.09
CA TRP A 27 0.32 -0.24 1.73
C TRP A 27 -0.39 0.75 0.80
N THR A 28 -0.07 0.68 -0.50
CA THR A 28 -0.81 1.36 -1.57
C THR A 28 -1.22 0.39 -2.66
N ARG A 29 -2.30 0.74 -3.36
CA ARG A 29 -2.72 0.14 -4.62
C ARG A 29 -2.98 1.25 -5.62
N GLU A 30 -2.25 1.25 -6.72
CA GLU A 30 -2.33 2.28 -7.74
C GLU A 30 -2.55 1.65 -9.10
N LEU A 31 -3.57 2.11 -9.83
CA LEU A 31 -3.77 1.76 -11.22
C LEU A 31 -2.96 2.73 -12.09
N ALA A 32 -2.04 2.18 -12.87
CA ALA A 32 -1.22 2.92 -13.82
C ALA A 32 -1.29 2.23 -15.18
N ASN A 33 -2.07 2.80 -16.11
CA ASN A 33 -2.38 2.16 -17.39
C ASN A 33 -3.05 0.78 -17.18
N ASP A 34 -2.46 -0.28 -17.73
CA ASP A 34 -2.92 -1.66 -17.61
C ASP A 34 -2.25 -2.41 -16.44
N GLU A 35 -1.50 -1.71 -15.60
CA GLU A 35 -0.78 -2.27 -14.45
C GLU A 35 -1.44 -1.90 -13.12
N LEU A 36 -1.40 -2.84 -12.19
CA LEU A 36 -1.65 -2.61 -10.78
C LEU A 36 -0.31 -2.58 -10.03
N ILE A 37 0.03 -1.42 -9.48
CA ILE A 37 1.21 -1.22 -8.64
C ILE A 37 0.79 -1.39 -7.17
N LEU A 38 1.39 -2.37 -6.50
CA LEU A 38 1.29 -2.57 -5.05
C LEU A 38 2.58 -2.12 -4.38
N THR A 39 2.48 -1.23 -3.40
CA THR A 39 3.61 -0.84 -2.54
C THR A 39 3.34 -1.24 -1.11
N PHE A 40 4.31 -1.83 -0.44
CA PHE A 40 4.31 -2.10 0.99
C PHE A 40 5.49 -1.38 1.63
N GLY A 41 5.25 -0.62 2.69
CA GLY A 41 6.32 -0.02 3.49
C GLY A 41 6.34 -0.55 4.90
N ALA A 42 7.54 -0.75 5.43
CA ALA A 42 7.81 -1.04 6.83
C ALA A 42 9.04 -0.24 7.25
N ASP A 43 8.82 0.81 8.06
CA ASP A 43 9.81 1.82 8.39
C ASP A 43 10.51 2.40 7.15
N ASP A 44 11.80 2.11 6.92
CA ASP A 44 12.60 2.59 5.80
C ASP A 44 12.64 1.62 4.60
N VAL A 45 12.07 0.42 4.74
CA VAL A 45 12.03 -0.59 3.68
C VAL A 45 10.75 -0.44 2.86
N VAL A 46 10.91 -0.40 1.53
CA VAL A 46 9.81 -0.34 0.56
C VAL A 46 9.89 -1.53 -0.38
N CYS A 47 8.79 -2.26 -0.51
CA CYS A 47 8.60 -3.34 -1.48
C CYS A 47 7.57 -2.92 -2.52
N THR A 48 7.89 -3.07 -3.80
CA THR A 48 6.98 -2.78 -4.91
C THR A 48 6.73 -4.04 -5.74
N ARG A 49 5.47 -4.28 -6.09
CA ARG A 49 5.02 -5.36 -6.98
C ARG A 49 4.17 -4.77 -8.08
N ILE A 50 4.38 -5.24 -9.31
CA ILE A 50 3.64 -4.81 -10.50
C ILE A 50 2.91 -6.03 -11.03
N TYR A 51 1.60 -5.88 -11.23
CA TYR A 51 0.72 -6.91 -11.77
C TYR A 51 0.10 -6.42 -13.06
N VAL A 52 0.00 -7.30 -14.05
CA VAL A 52 -0.83 -7.10 -15.24
C VAL A 52 -2.07 -7.97 -15.14
N ARG A 53 -3.15 -7.55 -15.78
CA ARG A 53 -4.36 -8.38 -15.90
C ARG A 53 -4.06 -9.59 -16.78
N GLU A 54 -4.50 -10.77 -16.36
CA GLU A 54 -4.48 -12.00 -17.18
C GLU A 54 -5.44 -11.91 -18.36
#